data_AF-A0A526YUC5-F1
#
_entry.id   AF-A0A526YUC5-F1
#
_cell.length_a   1.000
_cell.length_b   1.000
_cell.length_c   1.000
_cell.angle_alpha   90.00
_cell.angle_beta   90.00
_cell.angle_gamma   90.00
#
_symmetry.space_group_name_H-M   'P 1'
#
loop_
_entity.id
_entity.type
_entity.pdbx_description
1 polymer ?
#
loop_
_entity_poly.entity_id
_entity_poly.type
_entity_poly.pdbx_seq_one_letter_code
_entity_poly.pdbx_strand_id
1 'polypeptide(L)'
;MEPRISIITIAVDDLERATRFYEAMGLTRHAGITEGVAFFQMGGAILGLFPRQSAEADSGITFGAAPSAIYLAYNTRSDAEV
;
A
#
# COMPACT_ATOMS: atom_id res chain seq x y z
N MET A 1 9.88 -14.72 14.16
CA MET A 1 9.51 -13.53 13.37
C MET A 1 10.71 -12.63 13.22
N GLU A 2 10.95 -12.12 12.03
CA GLU A 2 12.01 -11.14 11.77
C GLU A 2 11.42 -9.73 11.90
N PRO A 3 12.09 -8.77 12.56
CA PRO A 3 11.56 -7.42 12.70
C PRO A 3 11.71 -6.65 11.39
N ARG A 4 10.66 -6.60 10.57
CA ARG A 4 10.61 -5.82 9.31
C ARG A 4 9.20 -5.33 8.99
N ILE A 5 9.12 -4.33 8.13
CA ILE A 5 7.86 -3.93 7.47
C ILE A 5 7.95 -4.42 6.03
N SER A 6 6.94 -5.14 5.56
CA SER A 6 6.90 -5.65 4.18
C SER A 6 6.22 -4.65 3.25
N ILE A 7 5.10 -4.08 3.68
CA ILE A 7 4.31 -3.13 2.90
C ILE A 7 3.88 -1.96 3.79
N ILE A 8 4.01 -0.76 3.25
CA ILE A 8 3.42 0.47 3.79
C ILE A 8 2.32 0.86 2.82
N THR A 9 1.05 0.80 3.25
CA THR A 9 -0.08 1.16 2.39
C THR A 9 -0.64 2.50 2.80
N ILE A 10 -0.83 3.39 1.83
CA ILE A 10 -1.53 4.65 1.98
C ILE A 10 -2.91 4.48 1.33
N ALA A 11 -3.97 4.62 2.14
CA ALA A 11 -5.32 4.69 1.61
C ALA A 11 -5.55 6.08 0.98
N VAL A 12 -5.96 6.11 -0.28
CA VAL A 12 -6.09 7.33 -1.09
C VAL A 12 -7.50 7.48 -1.65
N ASP A 13 -7.99 8.71 -1.72
CA ASP A 13 -9.31 8.99 -2.33
C ASP A 13 -9.27 8.95 -3.87
N ASP A 14 -8.08 9.13 -4.45
CA ASP A 14 -7.85 9.17 -5.90
C ASP A 14 -6.54 8.45 -6.22
N LEU A 15 -6.68 7.20 -6.64
CA LEU A 15 -5.55 6.32 -6.91
C LEU A 15 -4.71 6.82 -8.08
N GLU A 16 -5.34 7.33 -9.14
CA GLU A 16 -4.63 7.77 -10.35
C GLU A 16 -3.79 9.02 -10.08
N ARG A 17 -4.36 10.01 -9.37
CA ARG A 17 -3.61 11.21 -8.95
C ARG A 17 -2.43 10.86 -8.06
N ALA A 18 -2.64 9.99 -7.06
CA ALA A 18 -1.57 9.59 -6.16
C ALA A 18 -0.49 8.78 -6.90
N THR A 19 -0.88 7.87 -7.79
CA THR A 19 0.05 7.09 -8.62
C THR A 19 0.95 8.00 -9.45
N ARG A 20 0.35 8.95 -10.19
CA ARG A 20 1.10 9.92 -11.01
C ARG A 20 2.06 10.76 -10.20
N PHE A 21 1.70 11.13 -8.97
CA PHE A 21 2.60 11.88 -8.08
C PHE A 21 3.87 11.10 -7.78
N TYR A 22 3.75 9.81 -7.40
CA TYR A 22 4.93 8.98 -7.13
C TYR A 22 5.73 8.64 -8.39
N GLU A 23 5.06 8.43 -9.53
CA GLU A 23 5.74 8.24 -10.82
C GLU A 23 6.52 9.49 -11.25
N ALA A 24 5.97 10.70 -11.03
CA ALA A 24 6.65 11.96 -11.31
C ALA A 24 7.88 12.19 -10.40
N MET A 25 7.92 11.57 -9.23
CA MET A 25 9.11 11.55 -8.35
C MET A 25 10.16 10.50 -8.78
N GLY A 26 9.88 9.72 -9.83
CA GLY A 26 10.79 8.72 -10.38
C GLY A 26 10.58 7.30 -9.85
N LEU A 27 9.54 7.04 -9.06
CA LEU A 27 9.20 5.68 -8.65
C LEU A 27 8.59 4.93 -9.83
N THR A 28 8.96 3.66 -10.00
CA THR A 28 8.41 2.81 -11.05
C THR A 28 7.29 1.94 -10.48
N ARG A 29 6.08 2.10 -11.01
CA ARG A 29 4.94 1.26 -10.64
C ARG A 29 5.16 -0.18 -11.07
N HIS A 30 4.80 -1.14 -10.22
CA HIS A 30 4.84 -2.56 -10.53
C HIS A 30 3.88 -2.90 -11.67
N ALA A 31 4.41 -3.42 -12.78
CA ALA A 31 3.64 -3.66 -14.01
C ALA A 31 2.67 -4.85 -13.92
N GLY A 32 2.93 -5.83 -13.03
CA GLY A 32 2.12 -7.04 -12.93
C GLY A 32 0.82 -6.90 -12.14
N ILE A 33 0.67 -5.84 -11.34
CA ILE A 33 -0.51 -5.61 -10.49
C ILE A 33 -0.89 -4.14 -10.59
N THR A 34 -1.84 -3.86 -11.48
CA THR A 34 -2.24 -2.48 -11.81
C THR A 34 -3.73 -2.23 -11.64
N GLU A 35 -4.53 -3.27 -11.46
CA GLU A 35 -5.98 -3.13 -11.28
C GLU A 35 -6.30 -2.84 -9.82
N GLY A 36 -6.95 -1.69 -9.55
CA GLY A 36 -7.43 -1.32 -8.22
C GLY A 36 -6.36 -0.95 -7.18
N VAL A 37 -5.07 -1.08 -7.48
CA VAL A 37 -3.96 -0.80 -6.55
C VAL A 37 -2.72 -0.34 -7.31
N ALA A 38 -1.83 0.43 -6.68
CA ALA A 38 -0.50 0.74 -7.22
C ALA A 38 0.58 0.35 -6.22
N PHE A 39 1.56 -0.44 -6.66
CA PHE A 39 2.71 -0.83 -5.86
C PHE A 39 4.00 -0.25 -6.42
N PHE A 40 4.87 0.19 -5.53
CA PHE A 40 6.21 0.68 -5.86
C PHE A 40 7.24 -0.05 -5.00
N GLN A 41 8.27 -0.60 -5.63
CA GLN A 41 9.35 -1.29 -4.93
C GLN A 41 10.32 -0.28 -4.33
N MET A 42 10.59 -0.38 -3.03
CA MET A 42 11.40 0.56 -2.25
C MET A 42 12.57 -0.16 -1.56
N GLY A 43 13.33 -0.96 -2.31
CA GLY A 43 14.62 -1.52 -1.85
C GLY A 43 14.57 -2.47 -0.63
N GLY A 44 13.38 -2.93 -0.24
CA GLY A 44 13.20 -3.78 0.95
C GLY A 44 11.79 -3.71 1.54
N ALA A 45 11.01 -2.70 1.17
CA ALA A 45 9.58 -2.62 1.42
C ALA A 45 8.84 -2.28 0.11
N ILE A 46 7.53 -2.45 0.13
CA ILE A 46 6.63 -2.00 -0.92
C ILE A 46 5.85 -0.79 -0.42
N LEU A 47 5.81 0.28 -1.21
CA LEU A 47 4.82 1.34 -1.03
C LEU A 47 3.56 0.94 -1.82
N GLY A 48 2.45 0.75 -1.12
CA GLY A 48 1.14 0.50 -1.70
C GLY A 48 0.26 1.75 -1.67
N LEU A 49 -0.45 2.01 -2.76
CA LEU A 49 -1.56 2.96 -2.82
C LEU A 49 -2.83 2.19 -3.10
N PHE A 50 -3.83 2.37 -2.24
CA PHE A 50 -5.07 1.62 -2.35
C PHE A 50 -6.27 2.56 -2.17
N PRO A 51 -7.34 2.46 -2.98
CA PRO A 51 -8.52 3.28 -2.80
C PRO A 51 -9.05 3.17 -1.37
N ARG A 52 -9.42 4.29 -0.77
CA ARG A 52 -9.79 4.36 0.65
C ARG A 52 -10.79 3.30 1.06
N GLN A 53 -11.89 3.18 0.31
CA GLN A 53 -12.93 2.20 0.60
C GLN A 53 -12.41 0.76 0.57
N SER A 54 -11.52 0.44 -0.38
CA SER A 54 -10.91 -0.88 -0.48
C SER A 54 -9.94 -1.14 0.67
N ALA A 55 -9.17 -0.13 1.08
CA ALA A 55 -8.27 -0.22 2.22
C ALA A 55 -9.00 -0.37 3.57
N GLU A 56 -10.14 0.30 3.75
CA GLU A 56 -10.98 0.14 4.96
C GLU A 56 -11.58 -1.26 5.00
N ALA A 57 -12.02 -1.79 3.86
CA ALA A 57 -12.52 -3.16 3.75
C ALA A 57 -11.44 -4.22 4.01
N ASP A 58 -10.23 -4.01 3.49
CA ASP A 58 -9.07 -4.91 3.64
C ASP A 58 -8.53 -4.92 5.07
N SER A 59 -8.35 -3.73 5.67
CA SER A 59 -7.79 -3.60 7.02
C SER A 59 -8.80 -3.80 8.14
N GLY A 60 -10.11 -3.68 7.85
CA GLY A 60 -11.17 -3.64 8.87
C GLY A 60 -11.15 -2.37 9.73
N ILE A 61 -10.38 -1.36 9.34
CA ILE A 61 -10.23 -0.09 10.06
C ILE A 61 -10.92 1.01 9.27
N THR A 62 -11.79 1.78 9.92
CA THR A 62 -12.29 3.04 9.37
C THR A 62 -11.26 4.13 9.61
N PHE A 63 -10.75 4.76 8.54
CA PHE A 63 -9.72 5.78 8.70
C PHE A 63 -10.35 7.13 9.09
N GLY A 64 -9.61 7.93 9.84
CA GLY A 64 -9.98 9.32 10.16
C GLY A 64 -9.74 10.29 8.99
N ALA A 65 -10.12 11.56 9.17
CA ALA A 65 -10.06 12.56 8.10
C ALA A 65 -8.64 13.00 7.71
N ALA A 66 -7.63 12.94 8.60
CA ALA A 66 -6.22 13.27 8.31
C ALA A 66 -5.31 13.14 9.58
N PRO A 67 -3.96 13.08 9.42
CA PRO A 67 -3.21 13.00 8.18
C PRO A 67 -2.69 11.57 7.92
N SER A 68 -3.17 11.00 6.82
CA SER A 68 -2.77 9.71 6.22
C SER A 68 -3.37 8.47 6.87
N ALA A 69 -4.34 7.88 6.15
CA ALA A 69 -4.91 6.56 6.37
C ALA A 69 -3.87 5.46 6.05
N ILE A 70 -2.87 5.32 6.91
CA ILE A 70 -1.75 4.38 6.71
C ILE A 70 -1.98 3.12 7.53
N TYR A 71 -1.69 1.97 6.92
CA TYR A 71 -1.52 0.71 7.64
C TYR A 71 -0.29 -0.04 7.12
N LEU A 72 0.24 -0.91 7.97
CA LEU A 72 1.47 -1.65 7.75
C LEU A 72 1.16 -3.13 7.60
N ALA A 73 1.86 -3.81 6.69
CA ALA A 73 1.77 -5.26 6.54
C ALA A 73 3.11 -5.93 6.80
N TYR A 74 3.03 -7.15 7.34
CA TYR A 74 4.13 -8.08 7.50
C TYR A 74 3.82 -9.35 6.71
N ASN A 75 4.60 -9.63 5.67
CA ASN A 75 4.46 -10.87 4.92
C ASN A 75 5.20 -11.98 5.66
N THR A 76 4.46 -12.99 6.08
CA THR A 76 4.97 -14.26 6.62
C THR A 76 5.48 -15.17 5.49
N ARG A 77 6.09 -16.30 5.84
CA ARG A 77 6.58 -17.28 4.86
C ARG A 77 5.49 -18.27 4.43
N SER A 78 4.40 -18.35 5.19
CA SER A 78 3.25 -19.22 4.89
C SER A 78 2.00 -18.75 5.63
N ASP A 79 0.84 -19.22 5.16
CA ASP A 79 -0.48 -18.91 5.75
C ASP A 79 -0.62 -19.42 7.19
N ALA A 80 0.08 -20.51 7.56
CA ALA A 80 0.04 -21.05 8.92
C ALA A 80 0.72 -20.15 9.97
N GLU A 81 1.45 -19.13 9.52
CA GLU A 81 2.12 -18.13 10.39
C GLU A 81 1.27 -16.86 10.61
N VAL A 82 0.05 -16.79 10.05
CA VAL A 82 -0.88 -15.64 10.11
C VAL A 82 -2.05 -15.91 11.05
#